data_AF-A0A093LGU3-F1
#
_entry.id   AF-A0A093LGU3-F1
#
_cell.length_a   1.000
_cell.length_b   1.000
_cell.length_c   1.000
_cell.angle_alpha   90.00
_cell.angle_beta   90.00
_cell.angle_gamma   90.00
#
_symmetry.space_group_name_H-M   'P 1'
#
loop_
_entity.id
_entity.type
_entity.pdbx_description
1 polymer ?
#
loop_
_entity_poly.entity_id
_entity_poly.type
_entity_poly.pdbx_seq_one_letter_code
_entity_poly.pdbx_strand_id
1 'polypeptide(L)'
;LRVNFGTPEFLAPEVVNYEFVSFPTDMWSVGVIAYMLLSGLSPFLGDDDNETLNNILCCSWDFEDEEFQGVSDQAKDFISKLLIKEKCWRISATAALKHPWL
;
A
#
# COMPACT_ATOMS: atom_id res chain seq x y z
N LEU A 1 16.98 -12.38 -15.59
CA LEU A 1 17.29 -11.50 -14.44
C LEU A 1 16.47 -12.00 -13.26
N ARG A 2 17.10 -12.58 -12.23
CA ARG A 2 16.43 -12.95 -10.97
C ARG A 2 16.40 -11.68 -10.12
N VAL A 3 15.22 -11.17 -9.82
CA VAL A 3 15.05 -10.12 -8.81
C VAL A 3 15.11 -10.85 -7.46
N ASN A 4 16.11 -10.54 -6.64
CA ASN A 4 16.09 -10.95 -5.24
C ASN A 4 14.94 -10.17 -4.60
N PHE A 5 13.90 -10.87 -4.13
CA PHE A 5 12.82 -10.25 -3.38
C PHE A 5 13.44 -9.61 -2.14
N GLY A 6 13.27 -8.29 -1.98
CA GLY A 6 13.51 -7.63 -0.70
C GLY A 6 12.41 -8.03 0.29
N THR A 7 12.01 -7.10 1.15
CA THR A 7 10.83 -7.27 2.01
C THR A 7 9.54 -7.27 1.15
N PRO A 8 8.81 -8.39 1.03
CA PRO A 8 7.73 -8.57 0.03
C PRO A 8 6.52 -7.66 0.26
N GLU A 9 6.29 -7.20 1.48
CA GLU A 9 5.18 -6.32 1.88
C GLU A 9 5.10 -4.96 1.14
N PHE A 10 6.19 -4.51 0.50
CA PHE A 10 6.20 -3.26 -0.28
C PHE A 10 5.82 -3.44 -1.75
N LEU A 11 5.69 -4.68 -2.22
CA LEU A 11 5.41 -4.98 -3.61
C LEU A 11 3.95 -4.67 -3.94
N ALA A 12 3.74 -3.97 -5.06
CA ALA A 12 2.40 -3.75 -5.58
C ALA A 12 1.83 -5.04 -6.19
N PRO A 13 0.50 -5.25 -6.21
CA PRO A 13 -0.13 -6.47 -6.72
C PRO A 13 0.29 -6.83 -8.15
N GLU A 14 0.49 -5.83 -9.00
CA GLU A 14 0.96 -6.03 -10.36
C GLU A 14 2.39 -6.57 -10.48
N VAL A 15 3.25 -6.23 -9.51
CA VAL A 15 4.64 -6.71 -9.48
C VAL A 15 4.63 -8.19 -9.10
N VAL A 16 3.75 -8.57 -8.15
CA VAL A 16 3.53 -9.96 -7.76
C VAL A 16 2.95 -10.78 -8.93
N ASN A 17 2.03 -10.20 -9.70
CA ASN A 17 1.43 -10.84 -10.88
C ASN A 17 2.30 -10.82 -12.14
N TYR A 18 3.53 -10.29 -12.10
CA TYR A 18 4.40 -10.13 -13.27
C TYR A 18 3.76 -9.31 -14.42
N GLU A 19 2.92 -8.35 -14.08
CA GLU A 19 2.30 -7.43 -15.03
C GLU A 19 3.20 -6.21 -15.30
N PHE A 20 2.81 -5.40 -16.30
CA PHE A 20 3.47 -4.12 -16.56
C PHE A 20 3.35 -3.15 -15.37
N VAL A 21 4.51 -2.64 -14.96
CA VAL A 21 4.65 -1.57 -13.97
C VAL A 21 4.54 -0.20 -14.62
N SER A 22 4.09 0.79 -13.87
CA SER A 22 3.91 2.18 -14.33
C SER A 22 3.95 3.14 -13.14
N PHE A 23 3.80 4.45 -13.36
CA PHE A 23 3.84 5.44 -12.25
C PHE A 23 2.91 5.14 -11.06
N PRO A 24 1.66 4.63 -11.24
CA PRO A 24 0.82 4.20 -10.11
C PRO A 24 1.39 3.05 -9.28
N THR A 25 2.38 2.31 -9.78
CA THR A 25 3.07 1.26 -9.02
C THR A 25 3.85 1.86 -7.85
N ASP A 26 4.54 2.99 -8.05
CA ASP A 26 5.24 3.69 -6.97
C ASP A 26 4.25 4.24 -5.92
N MET A 27 3.06 4.65 -6.37
CA MET A 27 2.02 5.18 -5.47
C MET A 27 1.50 4.12 -4.49
N TRP A 28 1.55 2.83 -4.82
CA TRP A 28 1.27 1.76 -3.86
C TRP A 28 2.28 1.77 -2.71
N SER A 29 3.57 1.81 -3.02
CA SER A 29 4.63 1.84 -2.01
C SER A 29 4.53 3.09 -1.12
N VAL A 30 4.08 4.24 -1.66
CA VAL A 30 3.76 5.42 -0.85
C VAL A 30 2.63 5.13 0.15
N GLY A 31 1.58 4.42 -0.26
CA GLY A 31 0.50 3.99 0.62
C GLY A 31 0.98 3.08 1.74
N VAL A 32 1.81 2.08 1.41
CA VAL A 32 2.41 1.15 2.39
C VAL A 32 3.26 1.89 3.41
N ILE A 33 4.14 2.79 2.93
CA ILE A 33 5.02 3.59 3.80
C ILE A 33 4.19 4.54 4.68
N ALA A 34 3.16 5.20 4.14
CA ALA A 34 2.30 6.08 4.92
C ALA A 34 1.56 5.33 6.03
N TYR A 35 1.03 4.14 5.73
CA TYR A 35 0.43 3.25 6.72
C TYR A 35 1.42 2.92 7.84
N MET A 36 2.61 2.43 7.48
CA MET A 36 3.66 2.08 8.43
C MET A 36 4.12 3.24 9.29
N LEU A 37 4.24 4.45 8.73
CA LEU A 37 4.69 5.62 9.49
C LEU A 37 3.63 6.10 10.49
N LEU A 38 2.35 5.85 10.23
CA LEU A 38 1.26 6.27 11.10
C LEU A 38 0.93 5.26 12.21
N SER A 39 1.07 3.96 11.93
CA SER A 39 0.75 2.91 12.91
C SER A 39 1.96 2.17 13.47
N GLY A 40 3.08 2.14 12.75
CA GLY A 40 4.19 1.22 13.04
C GLY A 40 3.95 -0.22 12.58
N LEU A 41 2.82 -0.49 11.91
CA LEU A 41 2.40 -1.81 11.43
C LEU A 41 2.59 -1.94 9.92
N SER A 42 2.77 -3.16 9.41
CA SER A 42 2.85 -3.43 7.98
C SER A 42 1.50 -3.93 7.46
N PRO A 43 0.86 -3.26 6.48
CA PRO A 43 -0.55 -3.50 6.12
C PRO A 43 -0.81 -4.88 5.51
N PHE A 44 0.22 -5.55 4.99
CA PHE A 44 0.08 -6.82 4.28
C PHE A 44 0.92 -7.94 4.87
N LEU A 45 1.73 -7.68 5.90
CA LEU A 45 2.62 -8.68 6.47
C LEU A 45 1.80 -9.83 7.08
N GLY A 46 2.01 -11.04 6.57
CA GLY A 46 1.49 -12.27 7.14
C GLY A 46 2.54 -13.04 7.93
N ASP A 47 2.19 -14.23 8.42
CA ASP A 47 3.08 -15.12 9.15
C ASP A 47 4.22 -15.66 8.25
N ASP A 48 3.98 -15.72 6.93
CA ASP A 48 4.99 -16.10 5.93
C ASP A 48 4.88 -15.29 4.62
N ASP A 49 5.85 -15.50 3.73
CA ASP A 49 5.91 -14.82 2.42
C ASP A 49 4.67 -15.12 1.56
N ASN A 50 4.11 -16.34 1.63
CA ASN A 50 2.94 -16.69 0.82
C ASN A 50 1.69 -15.96 1.33
N GLU A 51 1.50 -15.89 2.65
CA GLU A 51 0.41 -15.12 3.24
C GLU A 51 0.56 -13.64 2.92
N THR A 52 1.77 -13.09 3.03
CA THR A 52 2.06 -11.70 2.69
C THR A 52 1.69 -11.40 1.23
N LEU A 53 2.14 -12.25 0.30
CA LEU A 53 1.80 -12.11 -1.13
C LEU A 53 0.30 -12.26 -1.38
N ASN A 54 -0.38 -13.18 -0.68
CA ASN A 54 -1.83 -13.33 -0.78
C ASN A 54 -2.57 -12.08 -0.29
N ASN A 55 -2.15 -11.49 0.83
CA ASN A 55 -2.72 -10.25 1.36
C ASN A 55 -2.57 -9.10 0.35
N ILE A 56 -1.40 -8.96 -0.27
CA ILE A 56 -1.16 -8.00 -1.35
C ILE A 56 -2.11 -8.26 -2.53
N LEU A 57 -2.17 -9.50 -3.03
CA LEU A 57 -2.98 -9.87 -4.20
C LEU A 57 -4.49 -9.72 -3.97
N CYS A 58 -4.94 -9.96 -2.75
CA CYS A 58 -6.33 -9.75 -2.32
C CYS A 58 -6.59 -8.30 -1.93
N CYS A 59 -5.55 -7.46 -1.79
CA CYS A 59 -5.63 -6.12 -1.22
C CYS A 59 -6.34 -6.13 0.14
N SER A 60 -5.96 -7.11 0.98
CA SER A 60 -6.51 -7.33 2.32
C SER A 60 -5.72 -6.52 3.33
N TRP A 61 -6.29 -5.42 3.80
CA TRP A 61 -5.75 -4.51 4.80
C TRP A 61 -6.89 -3.65 5.37
N ASP A 62 -6.75 -3.12 6.59
CA ASP A 62 -7.75 -2.25 7.22
C ASP A 62 -7.14 -1.26 8.23
N PHE A 63 -8.00 -0.50 8.92
CA PHE A 63 -7.63 0.46 9.96
C PHE A 63 -8.27 0.12 11.32
N GLU A 64 -8.59 -1.16 11.57
CA GLU A 64 -9.27 -1.61 12.79
C GLU A 64 -8.32 -1.65 14.01
N ASP A 65 -7.00 -1.68 13.78
CA ASP A 65 -5.98 -1.64 14.82
C ASP A 65 -6.07 -0.37 15.69
N GLU A 66 -5.75 -0.52 16.99
CA GLU A 66 -5.87 0.57 17.98
C GLU A 66 -4.95 1.76 17.66
N GLU A 67 -3.83 1.51 16.99
CA GLU A 67 -2.87 2.50 16.51
C GLU A 67 -3.51 3.54 15.58
N PHE A 68 -4.62 3.19 14.90
CA PHE A 68 -5.36 4.10 14.04
C PHE A 68 -6.43 4.93 14.77
N GLN A 69 -6.67 4.74 16.07
CA GLN A 69 -7.69 5.53 16.81
C GLN A 69 -7.36 7.03 16.83
N GLY A 70 -6.08 7.41 16.91
CA GLY A 70 -5.63 8.80 16.92
C GLY A 70 -5.35 9.39 15.54
N VAL A 71 -5.42 8.59 14.48
CA VAL A 71 -5.08 8.99 13.11
C VAL A 71 -6.27 9.69 12.46
N SER A 72 -6.03 10.89 11.90
CA SER A 72 -7.08 11.69 11.26
C SER A 72 -7.75 10.98 10.08
N ASP A 73 -9.04 11.24 9.87
CA ASP A 73 -9.79 10.68 8.73
C ASP A 73 -9.17 11.05 7.38
N GLN A 74 -8.57 12.24 7.26
CA GLN A 74 -7.87 12.67 6.04
C GLN A 74 -6.65 11.80 5.72
N ALA A 75 -5.94 11.30 6.74
CA ALA A 75 -4.81 10.40 6.56
C ALA A 75 -5.26 9.01 6.11
N LYS A 76 -6.33 8.50 6.73
CA LYS A 76 -6.95 7.22 6.35
C LYS A 76 -7.47 7.25 4.92
N ASP A 77 -8.14 8.34 4.53
CA ASP A 77 -8.61 8.60 3.18
C ASP A 77 -7.45 8.76 2.17
N PHE A 78 -6.33 9.36 2.57
CA PHE A 78 -5.14 9.41 1.73
C PHE A 78 -4.59 8.01 1.42
N ILE A 79 -4.42 7.18 2.45
CA ILE A 79 -3.92 5.80 2.32
C ILE A 79 -4.89 4.95 1.49
N SER A 80 -6.20 5.04 1.72
CA SER A 80 -7.20 4.25 0.98
C SER A 80 -7.25 4.57 -0.51
N LYS A 81 -6.88 5.79 -0.91
CA LYS A 81 -6.71 6.21 -2.31
C LYS A 81 -5.42 5.72 -2.98
N LEU A 82 -4.47 5.20 -2.20
CA LEU A 82 -3.18 4.68 -2.66
C LEU A 82 -3.16 3.15 -2.67
N LEU A 83 -3.69 2.51 -1.63
CA LEU A 83 -3.75 1.06 -1.46
C LEU A 83 -4.99 0.46 -2.14
N ILE A 84 -5.05 0.63 -3.47
CA ILE A 84 -6.09 0.06 -4.34
C ILE A 84 -5.43 -0.95 -5.27
N LYS A 85 -6.04 -2.12 -5.41
CA LYS A 85 -5.52 -3.20 -6.28
C LYS A 85 -5.33 -2.73 -7.72
N GLU A 86 -6.36 -2.14 -8.32
CA GLU A 86 -6.33 -1.68 -9.70
C GLU A 86 -5.56 -0.36 -9.83
N LYS A 87 -4.34 -0.45 -10.41
CA LYS A 87 -3.42 0.67 -10.71
C LYS A 87 -4.09 1.96 -11.19
N CYS A 88 -5.07 1.87 -12.08
CA CYS A 88 -5.71 3.04 -12.70
C CYS A 88 -6.59 3.86 -11.76
N TRP A 89 -6.97 3.31 -10.60
CA TRP A 89 -7.77 3.99 -9.59
C TRP A 89 -6.93 4.66 -8.50
N ARG A 90 -5.65 4.33 -8.42
CA ARG A 90 -4.73 4.97 -7.47
C ARG A 90 -4.55 6.44 -7.85
N ILE A 91 -4.57 7.32 -6.85
CA ILE A 91 -4.27 8.74 -7.08
C ILE A 91 -2.83 8.90 -7.57
N SER A 92 -2.61 9.82 -8.50
CA SER A 92 -1.27 10.17 -8.97
C SER A 92 -0.51 11.00 -7.94
N ALA A 93 0.82 11.07 -8.03
CA ALA A 93 1.64 11.92 -7.16
C ALA A 93 1.18 13.39 -7.18
N THR A 94 0.83 13.93 -8.34
CA THR A 94 0.32 15.32 -8.46
C THR A 94 -1.03 15.51 -7.78
N ALA A 95 -1.90 14.49 -7.77
CA ALA A 95 -3.17 14.53 -7.04
C ALA A 95 -2.96 14.35 -5.53
N ALA A 96 -2.04 13.44 -5.13
CA ALA A 96 -1.65 13.21 -3.75
C ALA A 96 -1.15 14.50 -3.08
N LEU A 97 -0.29 15.29 -3.76
CA LEU A 97 0.18 16.60 -3.27
C LEU A 97 -0.92 17.65 -3.07
N LYS A 98 -2.13 17.42 -3.58
CA LYS A 98 -3.29 18.31 -3.39
C LYS A 98 -4.32 17.72 -2.42
N HIS A 99 -4.04 16.53 -1.88
CA HIS A 99 -4.93 15.86 -0.96
C HIS A 99 -5.00 16.65 0.36
N PRO A 100 -6.16 16.83 1.01
CA PRO A 100 -6.28 17.62 2.24
C PRO A 100 -5.43 17.19 3.44
N TRP A 101 -4.78 16.02 3.36
CA TRP A 101 -3.87 15.52 4.38
C TRP A 101 -2.45 16.11 4.27
N LEU A 102 -2.06 16.57 3.07
CA LEU A 102 -0.80 17.26 2.78
C LEU A 102 -1.02 18.77 2.62
#